data_AF-A0AB36YP51-F1
#
_entry.id   AF-A0AB36YP51-F1
#
_cell.length_a   1.000
_cell.length_b   1.000
_cell.length_c   1.000
_cell.angle_alpha   90.00
_cell.angle_beta   90.00
_cell.angle_gamma   90.00
#
_symmetry.space_group_name_H-M   'P 1'
#
loop_
_entity.id
_entity.type
_entity.pdbx_description
1 polymer ?
#
loop_
_entity_poly.entity_id
_entity_poly.type
_entity_poly.pdbx_seq_one_letter_code
_entity_poly.pdbx_strand_id
1 'polypeptide(L)'
;MSIRRTKIVATLGPASNSPEVIEQLILAGLDVARLNFSHGTPDEHKARARLIRDIAAKNGRHVALLGDLQGPKIRIAKFANKRIELKIGDKFTFSTAHPLTEGNQDIVGIDYPDLVKDCGVGDELLLDDGRVVMRVETATADALHCVVIIGGPLSDHKGINRKGGGLTAPALTEKDKADIKLAAEMDLDYLAVSFPRDASDMEYARKLRDEAGGSAWLVAKIERAEAVADDETLDKLIAASDAVMVARGDLGVEIGDAELIAIQKKIIQHARRNNKAVIVATQMMESMIQNPMPTRAEVSDVANAVLDNTDAVMLSAESAAGSYPIEAVQAMARICLGAEKHPTSQKSSHRLHTTFQRCDESIALAAMYTANHFPGVKAIIALTESGYTPLIMSRLRSHVPIFALSPHRATQARASMFRGVYPIAFDPAALPADKVSQAAVDELLKRGLVEQGDWVILTKGDSYHTIGGTNGMKILHVGDPLVG
;
A
#
# COMPACT_ATOMS: atom_id res chain seq x y z
N MET A 1 -15.09 -8.52 -21.37
CA MET A 1 -14.49 -7.26 -20.84
C MET A 1 -13.17 -7.61 -20.18
N SER A 2 -12.11 -6.79 -20.32
CA SER A 2 -10.83 -7.04 -19.66
C SER A 2 -10.98 -6.90 -18.15
N ILE A 3 -10.42 -7.83 -17.37
CA ILE A 3 -10.39 -7.77 -15.90
C ILE A 3 -9.38 -6.69 -15.48
N ARG A 4 -9.73 -5.88 -14.47
CA ARG A 4 -8.84 -4.83 -13.93
C ARG A 4 -7.60 -5.45 -13.29
N ARG A 5 -6.42 -4.92 -13.60
CA ARG A 5 -5.13 -5.44 -13.10
C ARG A 5 -4.63 -4.71 -11.85
N THR A 6 -4.64 -3.38 -11.88
CA THR A 6 -4.20 -2.51 -10.77
C THR A 6 -5.17 -2.66 -9.62
N LYS A 7 -4.66 -2.93 -8.41
CA LYS A 7 -5.45 -3.24 -7.23
C LYS A 7 -5.94 -1.98 -6.51
N ILE A 8 -7.03 -2.10 -5.77
CA ILE A 8 -7.60 -1.00 -4.99
C ILE A 8 -7.48 -1.32 -3.50
N VAL A 9 -6.80 -0.43 -2.79
CA VAL A 9 -6.79 -0.39 -1.33
C VAL A 9 -7.82 0.66 -0.89
N ALA A 10 -8.75 0.32 0.00
CA ALA A 10 -9.67 1.29 0.58
C ALA A 10 -9.59 1.27 2.11
N THR A 11 -9.49 2.46 2.70
CA THR A 11 -9.49 2.62 4.15
C THR A 11 -10.92 2.51 4.69
N LEU A 12 -11.10 1.71 5.74
CA LEU A 12 -12.36 1.65 6.46
C LEU A 12 -12.46 2.73 7.55
N GLY A 13 -13.67 3.21 7.77
CA GLY A 13 -13.99 4.18 8.81
C GLY A 13 -15.49 4.35 9.00
N PRO A 14 -15.94 5.44 9.61
CA PRO A 14 -17.36 5.68 9.90
C PRO A 14 -18.30 5.53 8.69
N ALA A 15 -17.89 5.98 7.50
CA ALA A 15 -18.69 5.90 6.28
C ALA A 15 -18.73 4.49 5.65
N SER A 16 -17.87 3.58 6.11
CA SER A 16 -17.68 2.23 5.57
C SER A 16 -17.62 1.16 6.66
N ASN A 17 -18.46 1.32 7.69
CA ASN A 17 -18.50 0.43 8.84
C ASN A 17 -19.67 -0.58 8.82
N SER A 18 -20.71 -0.34 8.02
CA SER A 18 -21.89 -1.21 7.98
C SER A 18 -21.67 -2.41 7.05
N PRO A 19 -22.31 -3.57 7.33
CA PRO A 19 -22.27 -4.74 6.45
C PRO A 19 -22.66 -4.42 5.00
N GLU A 20 -23.68 -3.60 4.80
CA GLU A 20 -24.22 -3.25 3.48
C GLU A 20 -23.21 -2.43 2.67
N VAL A 21 -22.54 -1.47 3.31
CA VAL A 21 -21.52 -0.66 2.63
C VAL A 21 -20.29 -1.50 2.32
N ILE A 22 -19.85 -2.36 3.25
CA ILE A 22 -18.69 -3.25 3.02
C ILE A 22 -18.97 -4.20 1.85
N GLU A 23 -20.17 -4.78 1.78
CA GLU A 23 -20.57 -5.63 0.63
C GLU A 23 -20.54 -4.84 -0.68
N GLN A 24 -21.07 -3.62 -0.70
CA GLN A 24 -21.02 -2.76 -1.88
C GLN A 24 -19.59 -2.37 -2.29
N LEU A 25 -18.69 -2.11 -1.34
CA LEU A 25 -17.27 -1.84 -1.62
C LEU A 25 -16.58 -3.06 -2.26
N ILE A 26 -16.85 -4.26 -1.74
CA ILE A 26 -16.31 -5.52 -2.28
C ILE A 26 -16.80 -5.76 -3.71
N LEU A 27 -18.10 -5.56 -3.95
CA LEU A 27 -18.70 -5.69 -5.27
C LEU A 27 -18.23 -4.60 -6.25
N ALA A 28 -17.94 -3.38 -5.76
CA ALA A 28 -17.35 -2.31 -6.55
C ALA A 28 -15.89 -2.59 -6.97
N GLY A 29 -15.24 -3.56 -6.32
CA GLY A 29 -13.91 -4.03 -6.68
C GLY A 29 -12.82 -3.75 -5.65
N LEU A 30 -13.16 -3.65 -4.36
CA LEU A 30 -12.15 -3.62 -3.30
C LEU A 30 -11.26 -4.88 -3.34
N ASP A 31 -9.94 -4.70 -3.30
CA ASP A 31 -8.98 -5.81 -3.26
C ASP A 31 -8.25 -5.91 -1.91
N VAL A 32 -8.04 -4.78 -1.22
CA VAL A 32 -7.41 -4.69 0.10
C VAL A 32 -8.15 -3.70 0.98
N ALA A 33 -8.59 -4.11 2.17
CA ALA A 33 -9.16 -3.22 3.16
C ALA A 33 -8.07 -2.75 4.14
N ARG A 34 -7.88 -1.43 4.23
CA ARG A 34 -6.95 -0.80 5.17
C ARG A 34 -7.66 -0.45 6.49
N LEU A 35 -7.08 -0.89 7.60
CA LEU A 35 -7.45 -0.55 8.96
C LEU A 35 -6.42 0.43 9.51
N ASN A 36 -6.80 1.70 9.63
CA ASN A 36 -5.90 2.74 10.13
C ASN A 36 -5.91 2.76 11.66
N PHE A 37 -4.82 2.33 12.30
CA PHE A 37 -4.74 2.28 13.75
C PHE A 37 -4.56 3.65 14.41
N SER A 38 -4.36 4.73 13.64
CA SER A 38 -4.40 6.10 14.18
C SER A 38 -5.76 6.47 14.80
N HIS A 39 -6.81 5.74 14.44
CA HIS A 39 -8.19 5.96 14.89
C HIS A 39 -8.87 4.64 15.24
N GLY A 40 -9.97 4.73 15.98
CA GLY A 40 -10.76 3.56 16.38
C GLY A 40 -10.13 2.75 17.51
N THR A 41 -10.92 1.84 18.07
CA THR A 41 -10.48 0.96 19.16
C THR A 41 -10.06 -0.41 18.61
N PRO A 42 -9.27 -1.20 19.36
CA PRO A 42 -8.95 -2.58 18.98
C PRO A 42 -10.18 -3.42 18.64
N ASP A 43 -11.27 -3.28 19.40
CA ASP A 43 -12.50 -4.05 19.18
C ASP A 43 -13.22 -3.65 17.90
N GLU A 44 -13.25 -2.35 17.56
CA GLU A 44 -13.79 -1.89 16.28
C GLU A 44 -13.02 -2.49 15.10
N HIS A 45 -11.68 -2.52 15.18
CA HIS A 45 -10.85 -3.12 14.13
C HIS A 45 -11.06 -4.62 14.01
N LYS A 46 -11.16 -5.35 15.14
CA LYS A 46 -11.50 -6.78 15.16
C LYS A 46 -12.85 -7.07 14.52
N ALA A 47 -13.86 -6.26 14.83
CA ALA A 47 -15.19 -6.40 14.26
C ALA A 47 -15.17 -6.18 12.73
N ARG A 48 -14.52 -5.12 12.25
CA ARG A 48 -14.35 -4.84 10.81
C ARG A 48 -13.62 -5.96 10.08
N ALA A 49 -12.53 -6.47 10.65
CA ALA A 49 -11.74 -7.55 10.05
C ALA A 49 -12.56 -8.83 9.84
N ARG A 50 -13.37 -9.24 10.83
CA ARG A 50 -14.27 -10.40 10.71
C ARG A 50 -15.32 -10.16 9.63
N LEU A 51 -15.99 -9.01 9.69
CA LEU A 51 -17.06 -8.66 8.76
C LEU A 51 -16.59 -8.64 7.29
N ILE A 52 -15.41 -8.09 7.01
CA ILE A 52 -14.84 -8.10 5.65
C ILE A 52 -14.57 -9.53 5.17
N ARG A 53 -13.98 -10.38 6.02
CA ARG A 53 -13.68 -11.77 5.66
C ARG A 53 -14.96 -12.54 5.35
N ASP A 54 -15.98 -12.39 6.17
CA ASP A 54 -17.27 -13.08 6.00
C ASP A 54 -17.97 -12.63 4.72
N ILE A 55 -18.04 -11.32 4.46
CA ILE A 55 -18.68 -10.78 3.25
C ILE A 55 -17.86 -11.11 1.99
N ALA A 56 -16.54 -11.07 2.06
CA ALA A 56 -15.68 -11.46 0.94
C ALA A 56 -15.88 -12.94 0.59
N ALA A 57 -15.91 -13.82 1.59
CA ALA A 57 -16.17 -15.25 1.41
C ALA A 57 -17.57 -15.50 0.81
N LYS A 58 -18.61 -14.84 1.35
CA LYS A 58 -19.99 -14.90 0.81
C LYS A 58 -20.06 -14.55 -0.67
N ASN A 59 -19.25 -13.60 -1.12
CA ASN A 59 -19.22 -13.11 -2.50
C ASN A 59 -18.16 -13.82 -3.38
N GLY A 60 -17.48 -14.85 -2.88
CA GLY A 60 -16.44 -15.57 -3.62
C GLY A 60 -15.23 -14.69 -4.00
N ARG A 61 -14.93 -13.68 -3.17
CA ARG A 61 -13.85 -12.72 -3.35
C ARG A 61 -12.78 -12.94 -2.28
N HIS A 62 -11.54 -12.62 -2.63
CA HIS A 62 -10.43 -12.57 -1.68
C HIS A 62 -10.03 -11.12 -1.45
N VAL A 63 -10.29 -10.59 -0.25
CA VAL A 63 -9.92 -9.24 0.16
C VAL A 63 -8.85 -9.36 1.25
N ALA A 64 -7.69 -8.74 1.02
CA ALA A 64 -6.63 -8.70 2.02
C ALA A 64 -6.95 -7.65 3.09
N LEU A 65 -6.44 -7.86 4.30
CA LEU A 65 -6.49 -6.86 5.38
C LEU A 65 -5.10 -6.27 5.60
N LEU A 66 -5.01 -4.94 5.55
CA LEU A 66 -3.80 -4.18 5.81
C LEU A 66 -3.99 -3.35 7.07
N GLY A 67 -3.23 -3.64 8.13
CA GLY A 67 -3.14 -2.78 9.31
C GLY A 67 -2.12 -1.68 9.06
N ASP A 68 -2.44 -0.44 9.42
CA ASP A 68 -1.54 0.70 9.25
C ASP A 68 -1.21 1.30 10.62
N LEU A 69 0.06 1.14 11.03
CA LEU A 69 0.57 1.65 12.29
C LEU A 69 0.57 3.18 12.29
N GLN A 70 0.34 3.80 13.44
CA GLN A 70 0.26 5.25 13.51
C GLN A 70 1.63 5.90 13.29
N GLY A 71 2.68 5.30 13.85
CA GLY A 71 4.02 5.87 13.85
C GLY A 71 4.15 7.13 14.72
N PRO A 72 5.35 7.72 14.75
CA PRO A 72 5.69 8.85 15.61
C PRO A 72 5.23 10.19 15.03
N LYS A 73 3.93 10.36 14.76
CA LYS A 73 3.42 11.66 14.27
C LYS A 73 3.52 12.71 15.38
N ILE A 74 4.49 13.62 15.26
CA ILE A 74 4.70 14.73 16.19
C ILE A 74 3.54 15.71 16.04
N ARG A 75 2.99 16.15 17.17
CA ARG A 75 1.79 17.01 17.22
C ARG A 75 2.01 18.16 18.18
N ILE A 76 1.39 19.28 17.84
CA ILE A 76 1.20 20.38 18.80
C ILE A 76 0.21 19.97 19.88
N ALA A 77 0.24 20.66 21.02
CA ALA A 77 -0.66 20.40 22.12
C ALA A 77 -2.06 21.02 21.87
N LYS A 78 -2.79 21.39 22.92
CA LYS A 78 -4.14 21.95 22.83
C LYS A 78 -4.16 23.45 23.03
N PHE A 79 -5.16 24.10 22.43
CA PHE A 79 -5.48 25.50 22.63
C PHE A 79 -6.59 25.65 23.68
N ALA A 80 -6.53 26.72 24.47
CA ALA A 80 -7.60 27.10 25.40
C ALA A 80 -8.96 27.25 24.67
N ASN A 81 -8.93 27.78 23.44
CA ASN A 81 -10.11 28.00 22.59
C ASN A 81 -10.27 26.97 21.46
N LYS A 82 -9.62 25.79 21.54
CA LYS A 82 -9.60 24.68 20.57
C LYS A 82 -9.06 24.98 19.16
N ARG A 83 -9.15 26.23 18.70
CA ARG A 83 -8.74 26.69 17.38
C ARG A 83 -8.34 28.16 17.43
N ILE A 84 -7.33 28.49 16.63
CA ILE A 84 -6.90 29.85 16.33
C ILE A 84 -6.84 30.04 14.81
N GLU A 85 -6.68 31.28 14.38
CA GLU A 85 -6.47 31.65 12.98
C GLU A 85 -5.20 32.50 12.88
N LEU A 86 -4.27 32.08 12.03
CA LEU A 86 -2.96 32.71 11.87
C LEU A 86 -2.89 33.40 10.52
N LYS A 87 -2.40 34.64 10.49
CA LYS A 87 -2.19 35.43 9.27
C LYS A 87 -0.72 35.44 8.88
N ILE A 88 -0.48 35.69 7.59
CA ILE A 88 0.89 35.84 7.06
C ILE A 88 1.59 36.99 7.81
N GLY A 89 2.79 36.74 8.30
CA GLY A 89 3.59 37.69 9.05
C GLY A 89 3.38 37.66 10.57
N ASP A 90 2.37 36.95 11.08
CA ASP A 90 2.15 36.80 12.52
C ASP A 90 3.36 36.09 13.18
N LYS A 91 3.64 36.47 14.43
CA LYS A 91 4.63 35.77 15.26
C LYS A 91 3.93 34.66 16.04
N PHE A 92 4.56 33.50 16.09
CA PHE A 92 4.01 32.36 16.82
C PHE A 92 5.13 31.54 17.46
N THR A 93 4.90 31.07 18.68
CA THR A 93 5.90 30.35 19.48
C THR A 93 5.48 28.91 19.75
N PHE A 94 6.45 28.02 19.61
CA PHE A 94 6.39 26.61 19.94
C PHE A 94 7.22 26.39 21.18
N SER A 95 6.62 25.95 22.30
CA SER A 95 7.34 25.85 23.58
C SER A 95 7.16 24.49 24.25
N THR A 96 8.23 24.02 24.87
CA THR A 96 8.26 22.81 25.70
C THR A 96 7.96 23.09 27.17
N ALA A 97 8.03 24.37 27.58
CA ALA A 97 7.71 24.84 28.93
C ALA A 97 6.25 25.32 29.07
N HIS A 98 5.59 25.68 27.96
CA HIS A 98 4.20 26.14 27.97
C HIS A 98 3.22 24.99 28.29
N PRO A 99 2.17 25.21 29.11
CA PRO A 99 1.19 24.17 29.42
C PRO A 99 0.53 23.58 28.17
N LEU A 100 0.44 22.25 28.12
CA LEU A 100 -0.10 21.48 26.98
C LEU A 100 -1.60 21.71 26.72
N THR A 101 -2.30 22.41 27.61
CA THR A 101 -3.74 22.68 27.52
C THR A 101 -4.10 24.14 27.31
N GLU A 102 -3.12 25.04 27.33
CA GLU A 102 -3.34 26.49 27.39
C GLU A 102 -2.75 27.23 26.19
N GLY A 103 -2.66 26.58 25.02
CA GLY A 103 -2.27 27.27 23.79
C GLY A 103 -3.19 28.45 23.48
N ASN A 104 -2.63 29.53 22.96
CA ASN A 104 -3.33 30.77 22.63
C ASN A 104 -2.91 31.30 21.25
N GLN A 105 -3.21 32.57 20.96
CA GLN A 105 -2.94 33.19 19.65
C GLN A 105 -1.44 33.33 19.34
N ASP A 106 -0.58 33.33 20.36
CA ASP A 106 0.85 33.63 20.24
C ASP A 106 1.75 32.43 20.53
N ILE A 107 1.26 31.42 21.28
CA ILE A 107 2.07 30.29 21.74
C ILE A 107 1.26 29.00 21.89
N VAL A 108 1.89 27.86 21.61
CA VAL A 108 1.35 26.52 21.93
C VAL A 108 2.44 25.62 22.53
N GLY A 109 2.02 24.75 23.45
CA GLY A 109 2.86 23.67 23.96
C GLY A 109 3.12 22.59 22.90
N ILE A 110 4.20 21.83 23.05
CA ILE A 110 4.51 20.66 22.18
C ILE A 110 4.83 19.45 23.04
N ASP A 111 4.26 18.31 22.64
CA ASP A 111 4.43 17.01 23.31
C ASP A 111 5.66 16.22 22.78
N TYR A 112 6.66 16.96 22.30
CA TYR A 112 7.91 16.44 21.73
C TYR A 112 9.05 17.42 22.00
N PRO A 113 9.71 17.30 23.17
CA PRO A 113 10.72 18.26 23.61
C PRO A 113 11.92 18.38 22.66
N ASP A 114 12.28 17.31 21.97
CA ASP A 114 13.41 17.30 21.05
C ASP A 114 13.17 18.12 19.79
N LEU A 115 11.92 18.58 19.50
CA LEU A 115 11.66 19.49 18.38
C LEU A 115 12.55 20.74 18.43
N VAL A 116 12.74 21.31 19.62
CA VAL A 116 13.55 22.52 19.81
C VAL A 116 15.02 22.26 19.52
N LYS A 117 15.50 21.02 19.70
CA LYS A 117 16.87 20.60 19.39
C LYS A 117 17.06 20.26 17.92
N ASP A 118 16.03 19.66 17.32
CA ASP A 118 16.05 19.20 15.93
C ASP A 118 15.87 20.35 14.92
N CYS A 119 15.41 21.52 15.38
CA CYS A 119 15.14 22.69 14.55
C CYS A 119 16.11 23.84 14.83
N GLY A 120 16.48 24.57 13.78
CA GLY A 120 17.34 25.75 13.83
C GLY A 120 16.76 26.98 13.12
N VAL A 121 17.44 28.11 13.27
CA VAL A 121 17.07 29.36 12.59
C VAL A 121 17.05 29.15 11.07
N GLY A 122 15.96 29.58 10.43
CA GLY A 122 15.74 29.44 9.00
C GLY A 122 14.95 28.21 8.58
N ASP A 123 14.79 27.21 9.46
CA ASP A 123 14.00 26.02 9.15
C ASP A 123 12.52 26.38 8.93
N GLU A 124 11.87 25.67 8.00
CA GLU A 124 10.44 25.79 7.76
C GLU A 124 9.70 24.64 8.46
N LEU A 125 8.74 25.00 9.33
CA LEU A 125 7.86 24.09 10.04
C LEU A 125 6.51 24.05 9.33
N LEU A 126 6.05 22.85 9.01
CA LEU A 126 4.81 22.60 8.30
C LEU A 126 3.80 21.99 9.27
N LEU A 127 2.64 22.63 9.40
CA LEU A 127 1.57 22.22 10.29
C LEU A 127 0.32 21.83 9.50
N ASP A 128 -0.42 20.86 10.03
CA ASP A 128 -1.64 20.32 9.42
C ASP A 128 -1.42 19.93 7.95
N ASP A 129 -0.42 19.06 7.73
CA ASP A 129 0.00 18.56 6.41
C ASP A 129 0.33 19.70 5.43
N GLY A 130 1.01 20.74 5.92
CA GLY A 130 1.51 21.87 5.13
C GLY A 130 0.53 23.02 4.91
N ARG A 131 -0.68 22.96 5.49
CA ARG A 131 -1.69 24.03 5.38
C ARG A 131 -1.27 25.33 6.06
N VAL A 132 -0.47 25.23 7.13
CA VAL A 132 0.17 26.37 7.80
C VAL A 132 1.67 26.15 7.73
N VAL A 133 2.40 27.17 7.29
CA VAL A 133 3.87 27.11 7.19
C VAL A 133 4.46 28.26 7.98
N MET A 134 5.42 27.95 8.84
CA MET A 134 6.13 28.93 9.64
C MET A 134 7.63 28.79 9.42
N ARG A 135 8.37 29.89 9.57
CA ARG A 135 9.83 29.89 9.55
C ARG A 135 10.37 30.22 10.92
N VAL A 136 11.33 29.43 11.41
CA VAL A 136 12.01 29.69 12.68
C VAL A 136 12.90 30.92 12.53
N GLU A 137 12.65 31.96 13.33
CA GLU A 137 13.49 33.16 13.39
C GLU A 137 14.55 33.06 14.49
N THR A 138 14.17 32.52 15.64
CA THR A 138 15.09 32.29 16.76
C THR A 138 14.72 30.99 17.48
N ALA A 139 15.74 30.31 17.99
CA ALA A 139 15.60 29.11 18.80
C ALA A 139 16.27 29.35 20.15
N THR A 140 15.58 28.97 21.22
CA THR A 140 16.06 29.01 22.61
C THR A 140 16.17 27.58 23.15
N ALA A 141 16.48 27.41 24.44
CA ALA A 141 16.59 26.08 25.03
C ALA A 141 15.24 25.34 25.10
N ASP A 142 14.13 26.07 25.21
CA ASP A 142 12.80 25.54 25.47
C ASP A 142 11.73 26.00 24.46
N ALA A 143 12.07 26.90 23.52
CA ALA A 143 11.12 27.42 22.55
C ALA A 143 11.71 27.74 21.16
N LEU A 144 10.89 27.59 20.13
CA LEU A 144 11.11 28.09 18.77
C LEU A 144 10.18 29.29 18.52
N HIS A 145 10.75 30.43 18.17
CA HIS A 145 10.00 31.61 17.79
C HIS A 145 9.97 31.72 16.27
N CYS A 146 8.76 31.73 15.72
CA CYS A 146 8.54 31.61 14.29
C CYS A 146 7.75 32.80 13.74
N VAL A 147 7.86 32.98 12.42
CA VAL A 147 7.00 33.86 11.64
C VAL A 147 6.16 33.05 10.67
N VAL A 148 4.88 33.37 10.56
CA VAL A 148 3.95 32.68 9.66
C VAL A 148 4.22 33.10 8.21
N ILE A 149 4.51 32.12 7.36
CA ILE A 149 4.74 32.28 5.92
C ILE A 149 3.45 31.99 5.14
N ILE A 150 2.74 30.93 5.53
CA ILE A 150 1.42 30.57 5.00
C ILE A 150 0.46 30.50 6.19
N GLY A 151 -0.53 31.40 6.21
CA GLY A 151 -1.54 31.48 7.25
C GLY A 151 -2.69 30.49 7.04
N GLY A 152 -3.50 30.33 8.08
CA GLY A 152 -4.63 29.42 8.08
C GLY A 152 -5.09 29.08 9.49
N PRO A 153 -6.11 28.22 9.60
CA PRO A 153 -6.56 27.75 10.90
C PRO A 153 -5.60 26.73 11.50
N LEU A 154 -5.41 26.82 12.81
CA LEU A 154 -4.65 25.83 13.58
C LEU A 154 -5.49 25.38 14.79
N SER A 155 -5.52 24.08 15.05
CA SER A 155 -6.35 23.49 16.11
C SER A 155 -5.57 22.46 16.92
N ASP A 156 -6.20 21.92 17.96
CA ASP A 156 -5.59 20.90 18.82
C ASP A 156 -4.99 19.73 18.02
N HIS A 157 -3.83 19.24 18.49
CA HIS A 157 -3.21 17.98 18.02
C HIS A 157 -2.91 17.92 16.53
N LYS A 158 -2.77 19.06 15.85
CA LYS A 158 -2.32 19.10 14.46
C LYS A 158 -0.87 18.62 14.37
N GLY A 159 -0.59 17.87 13.31
CA GLY A 159 0.76 17.37 13.04
C GLY A 159 1.71 18.53 12.75
N ILE A 160 2.96 18.40 13.14
CA ILE A 160 4.04 19.33 12.85
C ILE A 160 5.23 18.55 12.29
N ASN A 161 5.74 18.98 11.14
CA ASN A 161 6.92 18.44 10.48
C ASN A 161 7.92 19.56 10.20
N ARG A 162 9.18 19.18 9.94
CA ARG A 162 10.25 20.06 9.51
C ARG A 162 10.54 19.80 8.04
N LYS A 163 10.57 20.84 7.21
CA LYS A 163 10.95 20.72 5.80
C LYS A 163 12.36 20.17 5.68
N GLY A 164 12.55 19.14 4.86
CA GLY A 164 13.81 18.42 4.73
C GLY A 164 14.05 17.34 5.80
N GLY A 165 13.07 17.07 6.67
CA GLY A 165 13.15 16.02 7.68
C GLY A 165 14.05 16.35 8.86
N GLY A 166 14.68 15.33 9.44
CA GLY A 166 15.63 15.45 10.53
C GLY A 166 15.02 15.44 11.94
N LEU A 167 13.73 15.08 12.08
CA LEU A 167 13.11 14.92 13.40
C LEU A 167 13.49 13.55 14.00
N THR A 168 14.07 13.59 15.20
CA THR A 168 14.71 12.45 15.88
C THR A 168 13.67 11.57 16.59
N ALA A 169 12.60 11.20 15.90
CA ALA A 169 11.53 10.38 16.49
C ALA A 169 11.75 8.90 16.16
N PRO A 170 11.63 7.98 17.14
CA PRO A 170 11.77 6.54 16.90
C PRO A 170 10.68 6.06 15.95
N ALA A 171 11.01 5.17 15.01
CA ALA A 171 10.04 4.72 14.01
C ALA A 171 8.84 3.95 14.60
N LEU A 172 9.00 3.31 15.76
CA LEU A 172 7.94 2.58 16.45
C LEU A 172 7.69 3.15 17.85
N THR A 173 6.46 3.57 18.10
CA THR A 173 5.97 4.02 19.40
C THR A 173 5.51 2.84 20.27
N GLU A 174 5.26 3.06 21.56
CA GLU A 174 4.65 2.04 22.43
C GLU A 174 3.25 1.62 21.95
N LYS A 175 2.49 2.56 21.36
CA LYS A 175 1.21 2.26 20.73
C LYS A 175 1.40 1.32 19.53
N ASP A 176 2.38 1.60 18.66
CA ASP A 176 2.67 0.74 17.51
C ASP A 176 3.07 -0.68 17.94
N LYS A 177 3.84 -0.83 19.02
CA LYS A 177 4.17 -2.15 19.59
C LYS A 177 2.93 -2.91 20.06
N ALA A 178 1.95 -2.22 20.64
CA ALA A 178 0.66 -2.83 21.00
C ALA A 178 -0.16 -3.20 19.76
N ASP A 179 -0.18 -2.33 18.75
CA ASP A 179 -0.91 -2.55 17.50
C ASP A 179 -0.28 -3.66 16.64
N ILE A 180 1.03 -3.88 16.71
CA ILE A 180 1.70 -5.06 16.10
C ILE A 180 1.13 -6.35 16.68
N LYS A 181 0.92 -6.41 18.01
CA LYS A 181 0.31 -7.59 18.67
C LYS A 181 -1.15 -7.75 18.27
N LEU A 182 -1.90 -6.66 18.20
CA LEU A 182 -3.28 -6.65 17.72
C LEU A 182 -3.37 -7.16 16.27
N ALA A 183 -2.46 -6.73 15.40
CA ALA A 183 -2.38 -7.18 14.01
C ALA A 183 -2.10 -8.68 13.90
N ALA A 184 -1.24 -9.22 14.76
CA ALA A 184 -0.99 -10.65 14.86
C ALA A 184 -2.25 -11.41 15.34
N GLU A 185 -2.92 -10.93 16.39
CA GLU A 185 -4.17 -11.53 16.91
C GLU A 185 -5.29 -11.58 15.85
N MET A 186 -5.33 -10.58 14.96
CA MET A 186 -6.31 -10.48 13.89
C MET A 186 -5.93 -11.26 12.63
N ASP A 187 -4.75 -11.90 12.58
CA ASP A 187 -4.18 -12.56 11.40
C ASP A 187 -4.13 -11.64 10.17
N LEU A 188 -3.70 -10.39 10.35
CA LEU A 188 -3.64 -9.44 9.24
C LEU A 188 -2.71 -9.92 8.13
N ASP A 189 -3.07 -9.61 6.88
CA ASP A 189 -2.35 -10.09 5.70
C ASP A 189 -1.15 -9.17 5.39
N TYR A 190 -1.31 -7.88 5.69
CA TYR A 190 -0.27 -6.84 5.59
C TYR A 190 -0.22 -5.96 6.84
N LEU A 191 0.96 -5.45 7.16
CA LEU A 191 1.18 -4.47 8.22
C LEU A 191 2.09 -3.35 7.70
N ALA A 192 1.57 -2.13 7.66
CA ALA A 192 2.30 -0.95 7.21
C ALA A 192 2.98 -0.23 8.38
N VAL A 193 4.27 0.04 8.21
CA VAL A 193 5.11 0.75 9.18
C VAL A 193 5.24 2.20 8.72
N SER A 194 4.81 3.12 9.57
CA SER A 194 4.86 4.56 9.33
C SER A 194 6.22 5.15 9.69
N PHE A 195 6.67 6.12 8.90
CA PHE A 195 7.92 6.85 9.09
C PHE A 195 9.20 6.00 9.31
N PRO A 196 9.42 4.84 8.67
CA PRO A 196 10.72 4.18 8.71
C PRO A 196 11.78 5.04 8.00
N ARG A 197 12.98 5.11 8.57
CA ARG A 197 14.13 5.83 7.99
C ARG A 197 15.01 4.90 7.18
N ASP A 198 15.18 3.68 7.67
CA ASP A 198 16.13 2.72 7.12
C ASP A 198 15.65 1.27 7.31
N ALA A 199 16.47 0.32 6.84
CA ALA A 199 16.21 -1.11 6.96
C ALA A 199 16.04 -1.59 8.41
N SER A 200 16.75 -0.98 9.37
CA SER A 200 16.74 -1.42 10.77
C SER A 200 15.38 -1.17 11.44
N ASP A 201 14.70 -0.08 11.08
CA ASP A 201 13.34 0.21 11.55
C ASP A 201 12.36 -0.90 11.08
N MET A 202 12.51 -1.37 9.83
CA MET A 202 11.70 -2.46 9.27
C MET A 202 12.04 -3.83 9.86
N GLU A 203 13.32 -4.12 10.07
CA GLU A 203 13.77 -5.34 10.73
C GLU A 203 13.29 -5.41 12.18
N TYR A 204 13.26 -4.28 12.89
CA TYR A 204 12.73 -4.22 14.25
C TYR A 204 11.21 -4.47 14.27
N ALA A 205 10.45 -3.86 13.36
CA ALA A 205 9.02 -4.16 13.19
C ALA A 205 8.78 -5.64 12.88
N ARG A 206 9.63 -6.24 12.04
CA ARG A 206 9.58 -7.67 11.68
C ARG A 206 9.80 -8.56 12.89
N LYS A 207 10.83 -8.28 13.69
CA LYS A 207 11.12 -8.99 14.93
C LYS A 207 9.92 -8.97 15.88
N LEU A 208 9.33 -7.79 16.12
CA LEU A 208 8.18 -7.65 17.01
C LEU A 208 6.93 -8.40 16.48
N ARG A 209 6.70 -8.37 15.17
CA ARG A 209 5.63 -9.15 14.54
C ARG A 209 5.85 -10.65 14.76
N ASP A 210 7.07 -11.14 14.54
CA ASP A 210 7.41 -12.55 14.68
C ASP A 210 7.31 -13.02 16.15
N GLU A 211 7.77 -12.20 17.09
CA GLU A 211 7.61 -12.43 18.54
C GLU A 211 6.13 -12.48 18.96
N ALA A 212 5.27 -11.72 18.29
CA ALA A 212 3.82 -11.75 18.49
C ALA A 212 3.13 -12.92 17.77
N GLY A 213 3.86 -13.75 17.01
CA GLY A 213 3.31 -14.87 16.24
C GLY A 213 2.58 -14.45 14.95
N GLY A 214 2.75 -13.19 14.50
CA GLY A 214 2.13 -12.68 13.29
C GLY A 214 2.88 -13.11 12.01
N SER A 215 2.14 -13.23 10.90
CA SER A 215 2.69 -13.60 9.59
C SER A 215 2.44 -12.55 8.49
N ALA A 216 1.94 -11.37 8.87
CA ALA A 216 1.66 -10.26 7.98
C ALA A 216 2.91 -9.83 7.20
N TRP A 217 2.76 -9.58 5.90
CA TRP A 217 3.83 -8.96 5.10
C TRP A 217 4.00 -7.50 5.47
N LEU A 218 5.25 -7.03 5.59
CA LEU A 218 5.52 -5.65 5.99
C LEU A 218 5.53 -4.70 4.81
N VAL A 219 4.84 -3.58 4.97
CA VAL A 219 4.80 -2.47 4.01
C VAL A 219 5.58 -1.29 4.58
N ALA A 220 6.71 -0.89 4.00
CA ALA A 220 7.36 0.36 4.39
C ALA A 220 6.64 1.55 3.77
N LYS A 221 6.17 2.49 4.58
CA LYS A 221 5.61 3.75 4.08
C LYS A 221 6.73 4.75 3.86
N ILE A 222 7.01 5.08 2.61
CA ILE A 222 8.07 6.00 2.22
C ILE A 222 7.55 7.42 2.41
N GLU A 223 7.86 7.99 3.57
CA GLU A 223 7.27 9.23 4.10
C GLU A 223 8.32 10.27 4.50
N ARG A 224 9.58 9.85 4.66
CA ARG A 224 10.65 10.65 5.22
C ARG A 224 11.63 11.11 4.15
N ALA A 225 12.17 12.32 4.30
CA ALA A 225 13.22 12.81 3.40
C ALA A 225 14.46 11.90 3.40
N GLU A 226 14.84 11.35 4.56
CA GLU A 226 16.00 10.46 4.71
C GLU A 226 15.84 9.17 3.90
N ALA A 227 14.62 8.62 3.83
CA ALA A 227 14.33 7.39 3.11
C ALA A 227 14.51 7.51 1.58
N VAL A 228 14.54 8.74 1.05
CA VAL A 228 14.68 9.03 -0.39
C VAL A 228 15.89 9.89 -0.71
N ALA A 229 16.77 10.13 0.26
CA ALA A 229 17.95 10.98 0.11
C ALA A 229 18.89 10.49 -1.01
N ASP A 230 19.01 9.17 -1.17
CA ASP A 230 19.82 8.52 -2.19
C ASP A 230 19.26 7.14 -2.57
N ASP A 231 19.78 6.55 -3.65
CA ASP A 231 19.31 5.25 -4.17
C ASP A 231 19.63 4.09 -3.22
N GLU A 232 20.78 4.13 -2.54
CA GLU A 232 21.24 3.05 -1.67
C GLU A 232 20.36 2.94 -0.43
N THR A 233 20.04 4.07 0.20
CA THR A 233 19.15 4.15 1.35
C THR A 233 17.75 3.64 0.98
N LEU A 234 17.21 4.10 -0.15
CA LEU A 234 15.91 3.65 -0.64
C LEU A 234 15.90 2.14 -0.93
N ASP A 235 16.91 1.62 -1.62
CA ASP A 235 16.99 0.20 -1.97
C ASP A 235 17.16 -0.70 -0.74
N LYS A 236 17.94 -0.29 0.26
CA LYS A 236 18.06 -1.02 1.53
C LYS A 236 16.73 -1.10 2.27
N LEU A 237 16.00 0.02 2.36
CA LEU A 237 14.69 0.05 2.99
C LEU A 237 13.66 -0.83 2.23
N ILE A 238 13.65 -0.77 0.89
CA ILE A 238 12.83 -1.63 0.04
C ILE A 238 13.18 -3.10 0.25
N ALA A 239 14.47 -3.45 0.31
CA ALA A 239 14.93 -4.82 0.46
C ALA A 239 14.47 -5.46 1.79
N ALA A 240 14.49 -4.67 2.88
CA ALA A 240 14.01 -5.06 4.21
C ALA A 240 12.48 -5.21 4.33
N SER A 241 11.75 -4.81 3.29
CA SER A 241 10.28 -4.80 3.25
C SER A 241 9.72 -5.89 2.34
N ASP A 242 8.43 -6.23 2.48
CA ASP A 242 7.74 -7.15 1.56
C ASP A 242 6.97 -6.36 0.47
N ALA A 243 6.56 -5.15 0.80
CA ALA A 243 5.98 -4.15 -0.09
C ALA A 243 6.36 -2.73 0.36
N VAL A 244 6.07 -1.73 -0.45
CA VAL A 244 6.24 -0.31 -0.08
C VAL A 244 5.00 0.51 -0.43
N MET A 245 4.83 1.63 0.24
CA MET A 245 3.77 2.60 -0.02
C MET A 245 4.38 3.97 -0.27
N VAL A 246 4.07 4.57 -1.42
CA VAL A 246 4.36 5.99 -1.69
C VAL A 246 3.31 6.82 -0.97
N ALA A 247 3.61 7.24 0.26
CA ALA A 247 2.70 7.99 1.12
C ALA A 247 2.89 9.49 0.90
N ARG A 248 2.24 9.97 -0.16
CA ARG A 248 2.50 11.28 -0.78
C ARG A 248 2.21 12.48 0.11
N GLY A 249 1.24 12.39 1.01
CA GLY A 249 0.90 13.45 1.96
C GLY A 249 2.10 13.80 2.85
N ASP A 250 2.54 12.86 3.69
CA ASP A 250 3.67 13.12 4.60
C ASP A 250 4.99 13.29 3.82
N LEU A 251 5.22 12.53 2.73
CA LEU A 251 6.43 12.70 1.92
C LEU A 251 6.51 14.07 1.25
N GLY A 252 5.40 14.57 0.67
CA GLY A 252 5.34 15.88 0.01
C GLY A 252 5.62 17.03 0.99
N VAL A 253 5.20 16.88 2.25
CA VAL A 253 5.55 17.82 3.33
C VAL A 253 7.05 17.85 3.60
N GLU A 254 7.71 16.69 3.56
CA GLU A 254 9.13 16.53 3.87
C GLU A 254 10.04 17.00 2.74
N ILE A 255 9.75 16.64 1.49
CA ILE A 255 10.63 16.93 0.33
C ILE A 255 10.12 18.06 -0.58
N GLY A 256 8.88 18.50 -0.38
CA GLY A 256 8.18 19.46 -1.24
C GLY A 256 7.43 18.80 -2.40
N ASP A 257 6.22 19.30 -2.68
CA ASP A 257 5.31 18.77 -3.71
C ASP A 257 5.93 18.72 -5.12
N ALA A 258 6.85 19.64 -5.43
CA ALA A 258 7.50 19.73 -6.74
C ALA A 258 8.38 18.51 -7.04
N GLU A 259 9.02 17.93 -6.02
CA GLU A 259 9.90 16.76 -6.16
C GLU A 259 9.13 15.44 -6.16
N LEU A 260 7.91 15.44 -5.61
CA LEU A 260 7.12 14.27 -5.30
C LEU A 260 6.85 13.37 -6.52
N ILE A 261 6.59 13.97 -7.69
CA ILE A 261 6.28 13.20 -8.90
C ILE A 261 7.47 12.37 -9.40
N ALA A 262 8.68 12.92 -9.31
CA ALA A 262 9.90 12.22 -9.71
C ALA A 262 10.21 11.08 -8.71
N ILE A 263 10.08 11.37 -7.41
CA ILE A 263 10.32 10.39 -6.35
C ILE A 263 9.30 9.26 -6.35
N GLN A 264 8.01 9.51 -6.62
CA GLN A 264 7.00 8.45 -6.81
C GLN A 264 7.44 7.46 -7.89
N LYS A 265 7.84 7.95 -9.07
CA LYS A 265 8.29 7.10 -10.19
C LYS A 265 9.51 6.28 -9.82
N LYS A 266 10.47 6.91 -9.11
CA LYS A 266 11.67 6.25 -8.59
C LYS A 266 11.32 5.11 -7.63
N ILE A 267 10.50 5.37 -6.61
CA ILE A 267 10.08 4.35 -5.62
C ILE A 267 9.39 3.17 -6.32
N ILE A 268 8.44 3.43 -7.23
CA ILE A 268 7.75 2.37 -7.97
C ILE A 268 8.74 1.52 -8.80
N GLN A 269 9.67 2.17 -9.48
CA GLN A 269 10.68 1.47 -10.29
C GLN A 269 11.60 0.61 -9.43
N HIS A 270 12.13 1.16 -8.33
CA HIS A 270 13.04 0.46 -7.42
C HIS A 270 12.33 -0.71 -6.71
N ALA A 271 11.10 -0.52 -6.23
CA ALA A 271 10.30 -1.58 -5.63
C ALA A 271 10.12 -2.77 -6.58
N ARG A 272 9.76 -2.50 -7.84
CA ARG A 272 9.54 -3.56 -8.84
C ARG A 272 10.84 -4.24 -9.29
N ARG A 273 11.96 -3.52 -9.30
CA ARG A 273 13.30 -4.10 -9.55
C ARG A 273 13.68 -5.06 -8.43
N ASN A 274 13.44 -4.67 -7.18
CA ASN A 274 13.69 -5.46 -5.98
C ASN A 274 12.58 -6.49 -5.67
N ASN A 275 11.75 -6.82 -6.66
CA ASN A 275 10.70 -7.84 -6.55
C ASN A 275 9.66 -7.57 -5.42
N LYS A 276 9.39 -6.31 -5.09
CA LYS A 276 8.40 -5.90 -4.07
C LYS A 276 7.13 -5.34 -4.70
N ALA A 277 6.00 -5.46 -3.99
CA ALA A 277 4.76 -4.79 -4.37
C ALA A 277 4.79 -3.31 -3.96
N VAL A 278 4.07 -2.43 -4.69
CA VAL A 278 4.03 -1.00 -4.40
C VAL A 278 2.63 -0.40 -4.46
N ILE A 279 2.28 0.38 -3.44
CA ILE A 279 1.02 1.12 -3.33
C ILE A 279 1.31 2.61 -3.56
N VAL A 280 0.49 3.30 -4.34
CA VAL A 280 0.46 4.77 -4.38
C VAL A 280 -0.72 5.25 -3.56
N ALA A 281 -0.45 6.14 -2.60
CA ALA A 281 -1.38 6.47 -1.54
C ALA A 281 -1.56 7.98 -1.35
N THR A 282 -2.63 8.32 -0.62
CA THR A 282 -3.07 9.65 -0.16
C THR A 282 -3.52 10.59 -1.28
N GLN A 283 -4.66 11.27 -1.06
CA GLN A 283 -5.21 12.32 -1.94
C GLN A 283 -5.35 11.91 -3.42
N MET A 284 -5.67 10.63 -3.70
CA MET A 284 -5.83 10.17 -5.07
C MET A 284 -7.12 10.75 -5.69
N MET A 285 -8.19 10.86 -4.88
CA MET A 285 -9.49 11.40 -5.31
C MET A 285 -10.16 12.20 -4.18
N GLU A 286 -9.39 13.04 -3.48
CA GLU A 286 -9.79 13.80 -2.28
C GLU A 286 -11.13 14.56 -2.45
N SER A 287 -11.39 15.12 -3.64
CA SER A 287 -12.65 15.83 -3.93
C SER A 287 -13.89 14.95 -3.74
N MET A 288 -13.73 13.63 -3.87
CA MET A 288 -14.81 12.65 -3.71
C MET A 288 -15.22 12.42 -2.25
N ILE A 289 -14.53 13.01 -1.28
CA ILE A 289 -15.03 13.10 0.10
C ILE A 289 -16.39 13.81 0.12
N GLN A 290 -16.55 14.85 -0.70
CA GLN A 290 -17.74 15.70 -0.74
C GLN A 290 -18.49 15.65 -2.07
N ASN A 291 -17.90 15.09 -3.13
CA ASN A 291 -18.46 15.10 -4.48
C ASN A 291 -18.65 13.68 -5.03
N PRO A 292 -19.72 13.40 -5.79
CA PRO A 292 -19.96 12.07 -6.36
C PRO A 292 -19.07 11.74 -7.57
N MET A 293 -18.23 12.68 -8.04
CA MET A 293 -17.35 12.50 -9.19
C MET A 293 -15.98 13.13 -8.93
N PRO A 294 -14.89 12.49 -9.40
CA PRO A 294 -13.55 13.06 -9.29
C PRO A 294 -13.34 14.18 -10.32
N THR A 295 -12.43 15.08 -10.00
CA THR A 295 -11.92 16.10 -10.93
C THR A 295 -11.08 15.46 -12.04
N ARG A 296 -10.82 16.22 -13.11
CA ARG A 296 -9.92 15.76 -14.20
C ARG A 296 -8.48 15.58 -13.73
N ALA A 297 -8.03 16.39 -12.77
CA ALA A 297 -6.69 16.28 -12.20
C ALA A 297 -6.52 14.95 -11.45
N GLU A 298 -7.49 14.57 -10.61
CA GLU A 298 -7.49 13.29 -9.88
C GLU A 298 -7.59 12.08 -10.82
N VAL A 299 -8.40 12.18 -11.87
CA VAL A 299 -8.44 11.15 -12.92
C VAL A 299 -7.07 10.97 -13.58
N SER A 300 -6.39 12.09 -13.90
CA SER A 300 -5.04 12.07 -14.47
C SER A 300 -4.03 11.47 -13.49
N ASP A 301 -4.13 11.79 -12.20
CA ASP A 301 -3.23 11.31 -11.16
C ASP A 301 -3.32 9.78 -10.99
N VAL A 302 -4.54 9.25 -10.81
CA VAL A 302 -4.78 7.79 -10.74
C VAL A 302 -4.30 7.09 -12.01
N ALA A 303 -4.59 7.64 -13.19
CA ALA A 303 -4.15 7.07 -14.45
C ALA A 303 -2.62 7.04 -14.58
N ASN A 304 -1.92 8.10 -14.16
CA ASN A 304 -0.46 8.15 -14.21
C ASN A 304 0.18 7.14 -13.25
N ALA A 305 -0.36 6.97 -12.04
CA ALA A 305 0.10 5.93 -11.11
C ALA A 305 -0.01 4.52 -11.73
N VAL A 306 -1.12 4.25 -12.46
CA VAL A 306 -1.30 3.00 -13.21
C VAL A 306 -0.25 2.83 -14.31
N LEU A 307 0.05 3.90 -15.05
CA LEU A 307 1.06 3.89 -16.13
C LEU A 307 2.50 3.76 -15.60
N ASP A 308 2.79 4.32 -14.42
CA ASP A 308 4.04 4.13 -13.68
C ASP A 308 4.24 2.68 -13.22
N ASN A 309 3.19 1.89 -13.33
CA ASN A 309 3.10 0.48 -13.01
C ASN A 309 3.01 0.17 -11.51
N THR A 310 2.32 1.03 -10.75
CA THR A 310 1.95 0.71 -9.37
C THR A 310 1.18 -0.61 -9.28
N ASP A 311 1.32 -1.34 -8.17
CA ASP A 311 0.51 -2.52 -7.92
C ASP A 311 -0.91 -2.14 -7.54
N ALA A 312 -1.00 -1.17 -6.64
CA ALA A 312 -2.26 -0.70 -6.10
C ALA A 312 -2.32 0.82 -5.99
N VAL A 313 -3.54 1.33 -5.99
CA VAL A 313 -3.89 2.71 -5.67
C VAL A 313 -4.77 2.71 -4.42
N MET A 314 -4.62 3.72 -3.56
CA MET A 314 -5.27 3.73 -2.25
C MET A 314 -6.20 4.92 -2.03
N LEU A 315 -7.39 4.63 -1.51
CA LEU A 315 -8.34 5.60 -0.94
C LEU A 315 -8.16 5.68 0.58
N SER A 316 -8.15 6.90 1.09
CA SER A 316 -8.00 7.25 2.51
C SER A 316 -9.32 7.79 3.06
N ALA A 317 -9.47 9.11 3.15
CA ALA A 317 -10.69 9.73 3.68
C ALA A 317 -11.89 9.50 2.75
N GLU A 318 -11.66 9.36 1.44
CA GLU A 318 -12.69 9.14 0.42
C GLU A 318 -13.59 7.94 0.76
N SER A 319 -12.98 6.82 1.20
CA SER A 319 -13.70 5.60 1.57
C SER A 319 -13.99 5.48 3.06
N ALA A 320 -13.20 6.13 3.92
CA ALA A 320 -13.32 5.99 5.36
C ALA A 320 -14.38 6.92 5.99
N ALA A 321 -14.46 8.16 5.51
CA ALA A 321 -15.29 9.22 6.11
C ALA A 321 -16.04 10.07 5.08
N GLY A 322 -15.79 9.87 3.78
CA GLY A 322 -16.45 10.59 2.70
C GLY A 322 -17.91 10.20 2.50
N SER A 323 -18.66 11.08 1.82
CA SER A 323 -20.07 10.87 1.50
C SER A 323 -20.31 9.87 0.38
N TYR A 324 -19.28 9.54 -0.42
CA TYR A 324 -19.38 8.72 -1.63
C TYR A 324 -18.34 7.58 -1.67
N PRO A 325 -18.26 6.72 -0.63
CA PRO A 325 -17.20 5.72 -0.52
C PRO A 325 -17.28 4.66 -1.62
N ILE A 326 -18.49 4.29 -2.05
CA ILE A 326 -18.72 3.25 -3.07
C ILE A 326 -18.39 3.80 -4.46
N GLU A 327 -18.87 5.01 -4.76
CA GLU A 327 -18.63 5.70 -6.03
C GLU A 327 -17.15 6.02 -6.21
N ALA A 328 -16.42 6.32 -5.12
CA ALA A 328 -14.97 6.46 -5.16
C ALA A 328 -14.29 5.15 -5.62
N VAL A 329 -14.63 4.00 -5.05
CA VAL A 329 -14.07 2.72 -5.52
C VAL A 329 -14.44 2.44 -6.98
N GLN A 330 -15.69 2.69 -7.38
CA GLN A 330 -16.14 2.49 -8.76
C GLN A 330 -15.42 3.42 -9.76
N ALA A 331 -15.22 4.69 -9.40
CA ALA A 331 -14.49 5.64 -10.20
C ALA A 331 -13.02 5.22 -10.36
N MET A 332 -12.36 4.86 -9.26
CA MET A 332 -10.98 4.37 -9.27
C MET A 332 -10.82 3.14 -10.15
N ALA A 333 -11.75 2.17 -10.05
CA ALA A 333 -11.75 0.96 -10.87
C ALA A 333 -11.89 1.28 -12.37
N ARG A 334 -12.81 2.19 -12.72
CA ARG A 334 -13.03 2.62 -14.12
C ARG A 334 -11.81 3.33 -14.70
N ILE A 335 -11.15 4.18 -13.92
CA ILE A 335 -9.93 4.90 -14.35
C ILE A 335 -8.80 3.90 -14.59
N CYS A 336 -8.59 2.94 -13.68
CA CYS A 336 -7.58 1.89 -13.85
C CYS A 336 -7.79 1.09 -15.14
N LEU A 337 -9.02 0.64 -15.40
CA LEU A 337 -9.38 -0.07 -16.64
C LEU A 337 -9.12 0.78 -17.90
N GLY A 338 -9.33 2.10 -17.82
CA GLY A 338 -9.02 3.02 -18.91
C GLY A 338 -7.52 3.08 -19.19
N ALA A 339 -6.72 3.31 -18.15
CA ALA A 339 -5.26 3.45 -18.25
C ALA A 339 -4.55 2.13 -18.65
N GLU A 340 -5.08 0.97 -18.26
CA GLU A 340 -4.54 -0.35 -18.60
C GLU A 340 -4.62 -0.71 -20.09
N LYS A 341 -5.50 -0.04 -20.84
CA LYS A 341 -5.57 -0.17 -22.31
C LYS A 341 -4.36 0.43 -23.02
N HIS A 342 -3.61 1.31 -22.36
CA HIS A 342 -2.47 1.97 -22.97
C HIS A 342 -1.36 0.96 -23.31
N PRO A 343 -0.72 1.03 -24.50
CA PRO A 343 0.26 0.03 -24.92
C PRO A 343 1.45 -0.13 -23.96
N THR A 344 1.87 0.95 -23.28
CA THR A 344 2.97 0.88 -22.30
C THR A 344 2.61 0.05 -21.07
N SER A 345 1.33 -0.15 -20.75
CA SER A 345 0.89 -1.04 -19.66
C SER A 345 1.07 -2.52 -19.98
N GLN A 346 1.31 -2.86 -21.26
CA GLN A 346 1.30 -4.23 -21.77
C GLN A 346 2.66 -4.68 -22.31
N LYS A 347 3.52 -3.73 -22.71
CA LYS A 347 4.85 -4.00 -23.26
C LYS A 347 5.93 -4.02 -22.18
N SER A 348 6.74 -5.08 -22.17
CA SER A 348 7.84 -5.28 -21.23
C SER A 348 9.16 -5.48 -22.00
N SER A 349 10.26 -4.98 -21.44
CA SER A 349 11.62 -5.33 -21.89
C SER A 349 12.14 -6.63 -21.30
N HIS A 350 11.33 -7.32 -20.49
CA HIS A 350 11.61 -8.65 -19.92
C HIS A 350 12.96 -8.78 -19.21
N ARG A 351 13.45 -7.68 -18.60
CA ARG A 351 14.74 -7.64 -17.88
C ARG A 351 15.92 -8.16 -18.70
N LEU A 352 15.92 -7.88 -20.01
CA LEU A 352 17.09 -8.12 -20.86
C LEU A 352 18.36 -7.57 -20.19
N HIS A 353 19.46 -8.32 -20.27
CA HIS A 353 20.76 -8.00 -19.68
C HIS A 353 20.85 -8.03 -18.15
N THR A 354 19.86 -8.58 -17.45
CA THR A 354 19.92 -8.85 -16.00
C THR A 354 20.25 -10.32 -15.74
N THR A 355 21.06 -10.61 -14.70
CA THR A 355 21.36 -11.98 -14.25
C THR A 355 20.43 -12.39 -13.12
N PHE A 356 19.84 -13.59 -13.19
CA PHE A 356 18.93 -14.13 -12.18
C PHE A 356 19.66 -15.13 -11.27
N GLN A 357 19.29 -15.18 -9.99
CA GLN A 357 19.96 -16.02 -9.00
C GLN A 357 19.15 -17.24 -8.57
N ARG A 358 17.83 -17.24 -8.80
CA ARG A 358 16.94 -18.32 -8.37
C ARG A 358 16.25 -19.01 -9.54
N CYS A 359 16.01 -20.31 -9.39
CA CYS A 359 15.27 -21.12 -10.37
C CYS A 359 13.81 -20.68 -10.49
N ASP A 360 13.12 -20.49 -9.36
CA ASP A 360 11.72 -20.05 -9.31
C ASP A 360 11.50 -18.67 -9.93
N GLU A 361 12.44 -17.73 -9.73
CA GLU A 361 12.48 -16.44 -10.42
C GLU A 361 12.62 -16.62 -11.93
N SER A 362 13.52 -17.49 -12.37
CA SER A 362 13.75 -17.75 -13.80
C SER A 362 12.52 -18.33 -14.50
N ILE A 363 11.81 -19.27 -13.85
CA ILE A 363 10.56 -19.84 -14.38
C ILE A 363 9.46 -18.78 -14.48
N ALA A 364 9.30 -17.94 -13.45
CA ALA A 364 8.33 -16.85 -13.47
C ALA A 364 8.57 -15.87 -14.63
N LEU A 365 9.83 -15.47 -14.84
CA LEU A 365 10.20 -14.56 -15.93
C LEU A 365 10.04 -15.21 -17.31
N ALA A 366 10.38 -16.49 -17.45
CA ALA A 366 10.18 -17.26 -18.68
C ALA A 366 8.69 -17.38 -19.04
N ALA A 367 7.82 -17.66 -18.05
CA ALA A 367 6.38 -17.74 -18.25
C ALA A 367 5.80 -16.40 -18.76
N MET A 368 6.23 -15.29 -18.17
CA MET A 368 5.81 -13.95 -18.61
C MET A 368 6.31 -13.61 -20.01
N TYR A 369 7.55 -13.98 -20.34
CA TYR A 369 8.08 -13.84 -21.70
C TYR A 369 7.21 -14.62 -22.70
N THR A 370 6.97 -15.90 -22.44
CA THR A 370 6.14 -16.73 -23.32
C THR A 370 4.73 -16.16 -23.47
N ALA A 371 4.08 -15.79 -22.37
CA ALA A 371 2.72 -15.24 -22.40
C ALA A 371 2.61 -13.93 -23.20
N ASN A 372 3.63 -13.08 -23.13
CA ASN A 372 3.64 -11.81 -23.86
C ASN A 372 3.94 -11.96 -25.36
N HIS A 373 4.51 -13.09 -25.79
CA HIS A 373 4.93 -13.31 -27.19
C HIS A 373 4.11 -14.39 -27.92
N PHE A 374 3.41 -15.28 -27.20
CA PHE A 374 2.48 -16.23 -27.78
C PHE A 374 1.02 -15.79 -27.54
N PRO A 375 0.38 -15.09 -28.50
CA PRO A 375 -0.94 -14.45 -28.30
C PRO A 375 -2.11 -15.44 -28.10
N GLY A 376 -1.88 -16.74 -28.36
CA GLY A 376 -2.82 -17.80 -28.01
C GLY A 376 -3.00 -17.95 -26.49
N VAL A 377 -1.99 -17.56 -25.69
CA VAL A 377 -2.05 -17.66 -24.22
C VAL A 377 -3.03 -16.63 -23.67
N LYS A 378 -4.09 -17.12 -23.00
CA LYS A 378 -5.12 -16.29 -22.36
C LYS A 378 -4.98 -16.19 -20.85
N ALA A 379 -4.24 -17.10 -20.22
CA ALA A 379 -4.07 -17.13 -18.78
C ALA A 379 -2.73 -17.75 -18.37
N ILE A 380 -2.22 -17.34 -17.21
CA ILE A 380 -1.14 -18.01 -16.50
C ILE A 380 -1.72 -18.59 -15.21
N ILE A 381 -1.59 -19.90 -15.02
CA ILE A 381 -1.91 -20.64 -13.81
C ILE A 381 -0.60 -20.82 -13.02
N ALA A 382 -0.51 -20.18 -11.86
CA ALA A 382 0.63 -20.31 -10.97
C ALA A 382 0.23 -21.10 -9.71
N LEU A 383 0.60 -22.38 -9.65
CA LEU A 383 0.46 -23.17 -8.42
C LEU A 383 1.51 -22.67 -7.42
N THR A 384 1.07 -22.19 -6.26
CA THR A 384 1.96 -21.51 -5.33
C THR A 384 1.56 -21.73 -3.87
N GLU A 385 2.55 -22.05 -3.04
CA GLU A 385 2.37 -22.18 -1.59
C GLU A 385 2.38 -20.82 -0.89
N SER A 386 3.29 -19.91 -1.28
CA SER A 386 3.54 -18.64 -0.57
C SER A 386 3.13 -17.39 -1.34
N GLY A 387 2.87 -17.50 -2.65
CA GLY A 387 2.59 -16.37 -3.53
C GLY A 387 3.83 -15.73 -4.16
N TYR A 388 5.03 -16.26 -3.91
CA TYR A 388 6.28 -15.70 -4.46
C TYR A 388 6.32 -15.74 -5.99
N THR A 389 5.99 -16.87 -6.61
CA THR A 389 5.99 -17.01 -8.08
C THR A 389 5.09 -15.97 -8.78
N PRO A 390 3.80 -15.79 -8.42
CA PRO A 390 2.98 -14.73 -9.01
C PRO A 390 3.42 -13.31 -8.62
N LEU A 391 4.08 -13.09 -7.48
CA LEU A 391 4.73 -11.80 -7.17
C LEU A 391 5.81 -11.47 -8.22
N ILE A 392 6.68 -12.42 -8.55
CA ILE A 392 7.72 -12.23 -9.57
C ILE A 392 7.10 -12.01 -10.95
N MET A 393 6.14 -12.84 -11.35
CA MET A 393 5.43 -12.71 -12.63
C MET A 393 4.83 -11.31 -12.80
N SER A 394 4.17 -10.79 -11.77
CA SER A 394 3.53 -9.47 -11.79
C SER A 394 4.51 -8.28 -11.82
N ARG A 395 5.82 -8.52 -11.63
CA ARG A 395 6.86 -7.48 -11.84
C ARG A 395 7.10 -7.16 -13.31
N LEU A 396 6.59 -7.96 -14.25
CA LEU A 396 6.65 -7.66 -15.68
C LEU A 396 5.33 -7.10 -16.19
N ARG A 397 5.43 -6.13 -17.10
CA ARG A 397 4.24 -5.56 -17.76
C ARG A 397 3.63 -6.61 -18.69
N SER A 398 2.31 -6.75 -18.64
CA SER A 398 1.57 -7.72 -19.45
C SER A 398 0.08 -7.36 -19.42
N HIS A 399 -0.66 -7.90 -20.40
CA HIS A 399 -2.13 -7.91 -20.40
C HIS A 399 -2.70 -9.25 -19.93
N VAL A 400 -1.89 -10.31 -19.87
CA VAL A 400 -2.34 -11.68 -19.55
C VAL A 400 -2.63 -11.81 -18.05
N PRO A 401 -3.82 -12.27 -17.64
CA PRO A 401 -4.17 -12.49 -16.24
C PRO A 401 -3.34 -13.61 -15.61
N ILE A 402 -2.92 -13.42 -14.36
CA ILE A 402 -2.17 -14.39 -13.57
C ILE A 402 -3.12 -14.94 -12.49
N PHE A 403 -3.39 -16.23 -12.47
CA PHE A 403 -4.20 -16.89 -11.47
C PHE A 403 -3.29 -17.58 -10.45
N ALA A 404 -3.31 -17.09 -9.21
CA ALA A 404 -2.53 -17.66 -8.11
C ALA A 404 -3.35 -18.74 -7.41
N LEU A 405 -3.07 -19.99 -7.74
CA LEU A 405 -3.76 -21.15 -7.18
C LEU A 405 -3.02 -21.63 -5.93
N SER A 406 -3.69 -21.61 -4.79
CA SER A 406 -3.09 -21.91 -3.49
C SER A 406 -4.11 -22.54 -2.54
N PRO A 407 -3.73 -23.51 -1.68
CA PRO A 407 -4.60 -24.02 -0.63
C PRO A 407 -4.69 -23.05 0.56
N HIS A 408 -3.67 -22.21 0.76
CA HIS A 408 -3.56 -21.35 1.94
C HIS A 408 -4.31 -20.03 1.79
N ARG A 409 -5.22 -19.73 2.73
CA ARG A 409 -5.94 -18.44 2.81
C ARG A 409 -4.99 -17.25 2.89
N ALA A 410 -3.91 -17.36 3.65
CA ALA A 410 -2.92 -16.28 3.79
C ALA A 410 -2.25 -15.94 2.44
N THR A 411 -1.93 -16.95 1.62
CA THR A 411 -1.33 -16.74 0.30
C THR A 411 -2.33 -16.16 -0.69
N GLN A 412 -3.58 -16.62 -0.66
CA GLN A 412 -4.67 -16.04 -1.47
C GLN A 412 -4.86 -14.55 -1.14
N ALA A 413 -4.92 -14.21 0.14
CA ALA A 413 -5.06 -12.83 0.58
C ALA A 413 -3.84 -11.96 0.21
N ARG A 414 -2.60 -12.44 0.41
CA ARG A 414 -1.39 -11.73 -0.03
C ARG A 414 -1.44 -11.40 -1.52
N ALA A 415 -1.77 -12.38 -2.35
CA ALA A 415 -1.85 -12.22 -3.81
C ALA A 415 -2.92 -11.20 -4.26
N SER A 416 -3.93 -10.89 -3.43
CA SER A 416 -4.94 -9.87 -3.74
C SER A 416 -4.34 -8.48 -3.95
N MET A 417 -3.15 -8.18 -3.43
CA MET A 417 -2.48 -6.88 -3.65
C MET A 417 -1.58 -6.84 -4.90
N PHE A 418 -1.25 -7.97 -5.53
CA PHE A 418 -0.31 -8.00 -6.66
C PHE A 418 -1.01 -7.64 -7.98
N ARG A 419 -0.48 -6.70 -8.76
CA ARG A 419 -1.11 -6.26 -10.01
C ARG A 419 -1.30 -7.40 -11.01
N GLY A 420 -2.52 -7.53 -11.52
CA GLY A 420 -2.89 -8.53 -12.53
C GLY A 420 -2.92 -9.97 -12.01
N VAL A 421 -2.87 -10.16 -10.69
CA VAL A 421 -2.96 -11.47 -10.03
C VAL A 421 -4.35 -11.67 -9.43
N TYR A 422 -4.94 -12.83 -9.63
CA TYR A 422 -6.27 -13.21 -9.12
C TYR A 422 -6.15 -14.52 -8.35
N PRO A 423 -6.29 -14.51 -7.01
CA PRO A 423 -6.18 -15.73 -6.21
C PRO A 423 -7.37 -16.65 -6.42
N ILE A 424 -7.10 -17.95 -6.44
CA ILE A 424 -8.09 -19.03 -6.50
C ILE A 424 -7.72 -20.09 -5.47
N ALA A 425 -8.67 -20.49 -4.64
CA ALA A 425 -8.48 -21.60 -3.72
C ALA A 425 -8.35 -22.92 -4.49
N PHE A 426 -7.22 -23.61 -4.33
CA PHE A 426 -6.92 -24.86 -5.02
C PHE A 426 -5.87 -25.66 -4.26
N ASP A 427 -6.17 -26.92 -3.96
CA ASP A 427 -5.24 -27.83 -3.27
C ASP A 427 -4.73 -28.91 -4.25
N PRO A 428 -3.52 -28.75 -4.83
CA PRO A 428 -2.96 -29.74 -5.73
C PRO A 428 -2.55 -31.04 -5.01
N ALA A 429 -2.25 -30.99 -3.71
CA ALA A 429 -1.78 -32.14 -2.95
C ALA A 429 -2.91 -33.13 -2.62
N ALA A 430 -4.16 -32.65 -2.58
CA ALA A 430 -5.34 -33.48 -2.40
C ALA A 430 -5.78 -34.25 -3.67
N LEU A 431 -5.05 -34.11 -4.78
CA LEU A 431 -5.40 -34.70 -6.08
C LEU A 431 -4.33 -35.71 -6.55
N PRO A 432 -4.72 -36.72 -7.38
CA PRO A 432 -3.76 -37.53 -8.11
C PRO A 432 -2.87 -36.65 -8.99
N ALA A 433 -1.56 -36.87 -8.96
CA ALA A 433 -0.57 -36.01 -9.61
C ALA A 433 -0.78 -35.83 -11.12
N ASP A 434 -1.28 -36.87 -11.79
CA ASP A 434 -1.62 -36.90 -13.21
C ASP A 434 -2.86 -36.07 -13.57
N LYS A 435 -3.73 -35.76 -12.59
CA LYS A 435 -4.97 -34.99 -12.77
C LYS A 435 -4.87 -33.51 -12.41
N VAL A 436 -3.80 -33.09 -11.73
CA VAL A 436 -3.63 -31.71 -11.23
C VAL A 436 -3.74 -30.68 -12.36
N SER A 437 -3.07 -30.92 -13.49
CA SER A 437 -3.06 -29.99 -14.62
C SER A 437 -4.47 -29.79 -15.21
N GLN A 438 -5.23 -30.87 -15.40
CA GLN A 438 -6.61 -30.78 -15.87
C GLN A 438 -7.51 -30.08 -14.86
N ALA A 439 -7.42 -30.44 -13.58
CA ALA A 439 -8.23 -29.84 -12.53
C ALA A 439 -8.00 -28.32 -12.38
N ALA A 440 -6.76 -27.86 -12.55
CA ALA A 440 -6.43 -26.45 -12.52
C ALA A 440 -7.02 -25.69 -13.73
N VAL A 441 -7.00 -26.28 -14.92
CA VAL A 441 -7.63 -25.70 -16.13
C VAL A 441 -9.15 -25.69 -16.00
N ASP A 442 -9.74 -26.76 -15.49
CA ASP A 442 -11.19 -26.88 -15.25
C ASP A 442 -11.71 -25.78 -14.31
N GLU A 443 -10.90 -25.37 -13.32
CA GLU A 443 -11.28 -24.28 -12.41
C GLU A 443 -11.42 -22.94 -13.13
N LEU A 444 -10.57 -22.66 -14.13
CA LEU A 444 -10.69 -21.46 -14.97
C LEU A 444 -11.88 -21.58 -15.95
N LEU A 445 -12.11 -22.77 -16.52
CA LEU A 445 -13.25 -23.05 -17.39
C LEU A 445 -14.59 -22.83 -16.67
N LYS A 446 -14.74 -23.39 -15.45
CA LYS A 446 -15.95 -23.23 -14.62
C LYS A 446 -16.29 -21.77 -14.33
N ARG A 447 -15.26 -20.92 -14.26
CA ARG A 447 -15.38 -19.47 -14.00
C ARG A 447 -15.54 -18.63 -15.27
N GLY A 448 -15.50 -19.25 -16.46
CA GLY A 448 -15.54 -18.55 -17.74
C GLY A 448 -14.32 -17.65 -17.97
N LEU A 449 -13.16 -18.01 -17.42
CA LEU A 449 -11.91 -17.24 -17.53
C LEU A 449 -11.07 -17.63 -18.75
N VAL A 450 -11.32 -18.83 -19.29
CA VAL A 450 -10.78 -19.37 -20.54
C VAL A 450 -11.87 -20.20 -21.23
N GLU A 451 -11.72 -20.45 -22.52
CA GLU A 451 -12.63 -21.25 -23.34
C GLU A 451 -11.89 -22.40 -24.03
N GLN A 452 -12.62 -23.36 -24.61
CA GLN A 452 -11.99 -24.42 -25.42
C GLN A 452 -11.26 -23.80 -26.63
N GLY A 453 -10.05 -24.28 -26.91
CA GLY A 453 -9.17 -23.75 -27.96
C GLY A 453 -8.22 -22.63 -27.50
N ASP A 454 -8.39 -22.11 -26.29
CA ASP A 454 -7.41 -21.20 -25.69
C ASP A 454 -6.13 -21.94 -25.29
N TRP A 455 -5.03 -21.19 -25.12
CA TRP A 455 -3.82 -21.70 -24.50
C TRP A 455 -3.64 -21.10 -23.10
N VAL A 456 -3.05 -21.88 -22.20
CA VAL A 456 -2.68 -21.43 -20.86
C VAL A 456 -1.23 -21.82 -20.55
N ILE A 457 -0.58 -21.04 -19.70
CA ILE A 457 0.70 -21.45 -19.09
C ILE A 457 0.42 -21.97 -17.69
N LEU A 458 0.98 -23.13 -17.34
CA LEU A 458 0.97 -23.66 -15.99
C LEU A 458 2.39 -23.66 -15.42
N THR A 459 2.57 -23.10 -14.23
CA THR A 459 3.83 -23.18 -13.48
C THR A 459 3.64 -23.91 -12.16
N LYS A 460 4.57 -24.80 -11.82
CA LYS A 460 4.55 -25.62 -10.60
C LYS A 460 5.96 -26.04 -10.16
N GLY A 461 6.06 -26.63 -8.98
CA GLY A 461 7.22 -27.42 -8.56
C GLY A 461 6.97 -28.92 -8.71
N ASP A 462 8.00 -29.73 -8.47
CA ASP A 462 7.89 -31.19 -8.45
C ASP A 462 7.12 -31.72 -7.22
N SER A 463 7.12 -30.96 -6.12
CA SER A 463 6.41 -31.28 -4.87
C SER A 463 5.34 -30.23 -4.56
N TYR A 464 4.23 -30.69 -4.01
CA TYR A 464 3.10 -29.85 -3.55
C TYR A 464 3.11 -29.59 -2.03
N HIS A 465 4.26 -29.80 -1.37
CA HIS A 465 4.40 -29.60 0.08
C HIS A 465 5.54 -28.63 0.46
N THR A 466 6.29 -28.12 -0.52
CA THR A 466 7.50 -27.31 -0.28
C THR A 466 7.41 -25.93 -0.90
N ILE A 467 7.80 -24.90 -0.16
CA ILE A 467 7.87 -23.51 -0.62
C ILE A 467 9.18 -23.24 -1.38
N GLY A 468 9.14 -22.42 -2.44
CA GLY A 468 10.34 -21.94 -3.15
C GLY A 468 10.91 -22.91 -4.19
N GLY A 469 10.15 -23.96 -4.54
CA GLY A 469 10.56 -25.02 -5.47
C GLY A 469 9.92 -24.96 -6.85
N THR A 470 9.38 -23.81 -7.30
CA THR A 470 8.85 -23.71 -8.67
C THR A 470 9.97 -23.93 -9.68
N ASN A 471 9.87 -24.99 -10.48
CA ASN A 471 10.91 -25.40 -11.44
C ASN A 471 10.33 -25.89 -12.78
N GLY A 472 9.00 -25.99 -12.91
CA GLY A 472 8.31 -26.45 -14.11
C GLY A 472 7.44 -25.37 -14.75
N MET A 473 7.47 -25.30 -16.07
CA MET A 473 6.57 -24.51 -16.90
C MET A 473 6.00 -25.39 -18.02
N LYS A 474 4.68 -25.34 -18.22
CA LYS A 474 3.99 -26.01 -19.33
C LYS A 474 3.13 -25.02 -20.10
N ILE A 475 3.01 -25.22 -21.40
CA ILE A 475 2.07 -24.52 -22.27
C ILE A 475 1.02 -25.56 -22.67
N LEU A 476 -0.23 -25.33 -22.29
CA LEU A 476 -1.31 -26.32 -22.38
C LEU A 476 -2.42 -25.77 -23.28
N HIS A 477 -2.97 -26.62 -24.14
CA HIS A 477 -4.11 -26.30 -24.99
C HIS A 477 -5.40 -26.74 -24.29
N VAL A 478 -6.35 -25.82 -24.11
CA VAL A 478 -7.59 -26.08 -23.39
C VAL A 478 -8.51 -26.93 -24.28
N GLY A 479 -8.74 -28.18 -23.88
CA GLY A 479 -9.57 -29.15 -24.61
C GLY A 479 -8.82 -30.45 -24.96
N ASP A 480 -7.48 -30.42 -24.93
CA ASP A 480 -6.66 -31.62 -25.13
C ASP A 480 -6.63 -32.48 -23.85
N PRO A 481 -6.41 -33.80 -23.94
CA PRO A 481 -6.11 -34.63 -22.78
C PRO A 481 -4.81 -34.17 -22.10
N LEU A 482 -4.91 -33.57 -20.92
CA LEU A 482 -3.74 -33.04 -20.19
C LEU A 482 -3.14 -34.11 -19.28
N VAL A 483 -1.84 -34.35 -19.42
CA VAL A 483 -1.08 -35.27 -18.55
C VAL A 483 -0.20 -34.46 -17.57
N GLY A 484 -0.26 -34.88 -16.29
CA GLY A 484 0.48 -34.40 -15.11
C GLY A 484 1.65 -33.48 -15.35
#